data_AF-A0A8H5WHJ3-F1
#
_entry.id   AF-A0A8H5WHJ3-F1
#
_cell.length_a   1.000
_cell.length_b   1.000
_cell.length_c   1.000
_cell.angle_alpha   90.00
_cell.angle_beta   90.00
_cell.angle_gamma   90.00
#
_symmetry.space_group_name_H-M   'P 1'
#
loop_
_entity.id
_entity.type
_entity.pdbx_description
1 polymer ?
#
loop_
_entity_poly.entity_id
_entity_poly.type
_entity_poly.pdbx_seq_one_letter_code
_entity_poly.pdbx_strand_id
1 'polypeptide(L)'
;MLLVVSRTLLVWRDHSGSKPTLKVKVGYALFSFDKHGKILINPLDLYDVVEWAAAQSWSNGKVAFSGISYYGMVGYWAAMQKPPHLICVMSYESACSLYQAGRRGGIYSHNFQSHWYNNIVIPQQRGARDGSRTEKELEAHRVDYPALLATNEYPDQGPFGFLEKIRSLADIEVPIYLAGNWTDPEVHLPGNIRAFNGVSSKEKWLEMHTGNRLGAFYEPDHISMQRKFLDYFLFDKKDNGMLKVPRIRLLQHHGTKTLYREDETSFPPSDAQEVSFYLTPEKRLSLTYPVGEKQELSYQGFKENITFNLESPFADSFEILGSPYLDLEVSTGAKDLDLFIYLRAMDDTGKTVVLKGNHGEPMDSFARGYFRLSHREEVAKGFDKERVISQPPTPKSDVVSVTVTDDLKRKSVGAQSLLFTFLLEYTS
;
A
#
# COMPACT_ATOMS: atom_id res chain seq x y z
N MET A 1 -26.39 27.41 2.44
CA MET A 1 -26.84 26.61 3.61
C MET A 1 -26.16 25.24 3.54
N LEU A 2 -25.83 24.68 4.70
CA LEU A 2 -24.87 23.60 5.02
C LEU A 2 -25.04 22.26 4.25
N LEU A 3 -23.92 21.64 3.82
CA LEU A 3 -23.57 20.26 4.16
C LEU A 3 -22.06 20.01 3.90
N VAL A 4 -21.41 19.37 4.89
CA VAL A 4 -19.96 19.22 5.07
C VAL A 4 -19.60 17.73 5.01
N VAL A 5 -18.52 17.36 4.32
CA VAL A 5 -17.72 16.16 4.61
C VAL A 5 -16.22 16.51 4.43
N SER A 6 -15.43 16.24 5.47
CA SER A 6 -14.00 16.53 5.74
C SER A 6 -13.05 15.66 4.86
N ARG A 7 -11.80 16.03 4.48
CA ARG A 7 -10.53 16.11 5.28
C ARG A 7 -9.37 16.66 4.38
N THR A 8 -8.25 17.20 4.86
CA THR A 8 -8.01 18.57 5.39
C THR A 8 -6.58 19.04 5.00
N LEU A 9 -6.41 20.28 4.51
CA LEU A 9 -5.16 21.05 4.63
C LEU A 9 -5.20 21.71 6.01
N LEU A 10 -4.19 21.49 6.86
CA LEU A 10 -4.14 22.09 8.19
C LEU A 10 -3.32 23.36 8.14
N VAL A 11 -3.93 24.47 8.58
CA VAL A 11 -3.23 25.72 8.85
C VAL A 11 -3.65 26.22 10.21
N TRP A 12 -2.67 26.61 11.03
CA TRP A 12 -2.87 26.82 12.46
C TRP A 12 -2.77 28.30 12.84
N ARG A 13 -3.47 28.67 13.91
CA ARG A 13 -3.52 30.03 14.47
C ARG A 13 -2.78 30.05 15.81
N ASP A 14 -2.00 31.11 16.04
CA ASP A 14 -1.33 31.53 17.27
C ASP A 14 -1.88 30.96 18.62
N HIS A 15 -0.94 30.70 19.54
CA HIS A 15 -0.90 30.06 20.87
C HIS A 15 -2.03 30.35 21.89
N SER A 16 -3.17 30.94 21.52
CA SER A 16 -4.22 31.37 22.46
C SER A 16 -5.18 30.27 22.93
N GLY A 17 -4.81 28.98 22.85
CA GLY A 17 -5.54 27.89 23.52
C GLY A 17 -6.96 27.58 23.01
N SER A 18 -7.40 28.14 21.88
CA SER A 18 -8.69 27.79 21.25
C SER A 18 -8.49 26.76 20.14
N LYS A 19 -9.37 25.75 20.08
CA LYS A 19 -9.31 24.59 19.15
C LYS A 19 -8.98 25.03 17.71
N PRO A 20 -8.06 24.35 17.00
CA PRO A 20 -7.76 24.70 15.61
C PRO A 20 -9.01 24.55 14.75
N THR A 21 -9.57 25.67 14.30
CA THR A 21 -10.75 25.70 13.44
C THR A 21 -10.58 26.71 12.32
N LEU A 22 -9.65 26.42 11.42
CA LEU A 22 -9.81 26.81 10.03
C LEU A 22 -9.46 25.63 9.13
N LYS A 23 -10.51 25.03 8.56
CA LYS A 23 -10.41 23.98 7.54
C LYS A 23 -10.49 24.67 6.18
N VAL A 24 -9.38 24.77 5.46
CA VAL A 24 -9.42 25.21 4.06
C VAL A 24 -10.12 24.12 3.25
N LYS A 25 -11.19 24.47 2.53
CA LYS A 25 -11.84 23.60 1.55
C LYS A 25 -10.94 23.48 0.32
N VAL A 26 -10.00 22.55 0.34
CA VAL A 26 -9.38 22.11 -0.91
C VAL A 26 -10.41 21.18 -1.58
N GLY A 27 -11.03 21.68 -2.65
CA GLY A 27 -11.90 20.84 -3.49
C GLY A 27 -11.11 19.65 -4.02
N TYR A 28 -11.80 18.56 -4.32
CA TYR A 28 -11.17 17.39 -4.92
C TYR A 28 -10.40 17.81 -6.17
N ALA A 29 -9.08 17.73 -6.10
CA ALA A 29 -8.27 17.61 -7.29
C ALA A 29 -8.46 16.16 -7.74
N LEU A 30 -9.44 15.93 -8.61
CA LEU A 30 -9.49 14.74 -9.44
C LEU A 30 -8.41 14.89 -10.50
N PHE A 31 -7.72 13.80 -10.85
CA PHE A 31 -7.05 13.70 -12.13
C PHE A 31 -8.10 13.94 -13.21
N SER A 32 -8.28 15.18 -13.64
CA SER A 32 -8.89 15.42 -14.92
C SER A 32 -7.80 15.10 -15.95
N PHE A 33 -8.14 14.48 -17.06
CA PHE A 33 -7.23 14.42 -18.19
C PHE A 33 -7.93 15.17 -19.30
N ASP A 34 -7.20 15.95 -20.10
CA ASP A 34 -7.80 16.45 -21.32
C ASP A 34 -8.13 15.27 -22.26
N LYS A 35 -8.93 15.52 -23.29
CA LYS A 35 -9.30 14.54 -24.33
C LYS A 35 -8.10 13.91 -25.08
N HIS A 36 -6.87 14.34 -24.78
CA HIS A 36 -5.62 13.83 -25.33
C HIS A 36 -4.76 13.09 -24.28
N GLY A 37 -5.28 12.84 -23.07
CA GLY A 37 -4.58 12.11 -22.01
C GLY A 37 -3.60 12.95 -21.19
N LYS A 38 -3.71 14.29 -21.21
CA LYS A 38 -2.84 15.19 -20.44
C LYS A 38 -3.39 15.43 -19.04
N ILE A 39 -2.60 15.13 -18.00
CA ILE A 39 -2.99 15.24 -16.57
C ILE A 39 -3.37 16.68 -16.17
N LEU A 40 -4.49 16.84 -15.48
CA LEU A 40 -5.09 18.08 -14.96
C LEU A 40 -5.26 18.06 -13.43
N ILE A 41 -4.47 17.27 -12.70
CA ILE A 41 -3.87 17.79 -11.47
C ILE A 41 -2.43 18.06 -11.84
N ASN A 42 -2.13 19.33 -12.10
CA ASN A 42 -0.74 19.70 -12.22
C ASN A 42 -0.13 19.46 -10.83
N PRO A 43 0.98 18.74 -10.67
CA PRO A 43 1.66 18.65 -9.38
C PRO A 43 1.92 20.05 -8.77
N LEU A 44 2.01 21.07 -9.62
CA LEU A 44 2.07 22.49 -9.26
C LEU A 44 0.83 23.00 -8.49
N ASP A 45 -0.35 22.39 -8.64
CA ASP A 45 -1.56 22.82 -7.91
C ASP A 45 -1.39 22.61 -6.40
N LEU A 46 -0.68 21.56 -5.97
CA LEU A 46 -0.43 21.33 -4.54
C LEU A 46 0.61 22.29 -3.98
N TYR A 47 1.62 22.65 -4.78
CA TYR A 47 2.58 23.70 -4.44
C TYR A 47 1.85 25.03 -4.24
N ASP A 48 1.03 25.44 -5.22
CA ASP A 48 0.27 26.69 -5.16
C ASP A 48 -0.70 26.72 -3.98
N VAL A 49 -1.35 25.61 -3.65
CA VAL A 49 -2.22 25.51 -2.47
C VAL A 49 -1.44 25.72 -1.17
N VAL A 50 -0.23 25.16 -1.06
CA VAL A 50 0.65 25.38 0.10
C VAL A 50 1.04 26.84 0.21
N GLU A 51 1.55 27.44 -0.87
CA GLU A 51 2.04 28.82 -0.85
C GLU A 51 0.90 29.82 -0.64
N TRP A 52 -0.26 29.58 -1.27
CA TRP A 52 -1.46 30.37 -1.02
C TRP A 52 -1.87 30.31 0.45
N ALA A 53 -1.91 29.11 1.04
CA ALA A 53 -2.31 28.92 2.43
C ALA A 53 -1.31 29.56 3.41
N ALA A 54 -0.02 29.52 3.09
CA ALA A 54 1.03 30.17 3.86
C ALA A 54 0.90 31.70 3.86
N ALA A 55 0.49 32.30 2.73
CA ALA A 55 0.37 33.74 2.56
C ALA A 55 -0.88 34.38 3.19
N GLN A 56 -1.78 33.59 3.78
CA GLN A 56 -3.02 34.13 4.33
C GLN A 56 -2.78 34.86 5.66
N SER A 57 -3.56 35.92 5.92
CA SER A 57 -3.42 36.73 7.15
C SER A 57 -3.69 35.98 8.46
N TRP A 58 -4.35 34.83 8.37
CA TRP A 58 -4.62 33.92 9.49
C TRP A 58 -3.60 32.79 9.63
N SER A 59 -2.62 32.72 8.73
CA SER A 59 -1.55 31.72 8.73
C SER A 59 -0.31 32.27 9.40
N ASN A 60 0.45 31.40 10.07
CA ASN A 60 1.79 31.69 10.57
C ASN A 60 2.88 31.41 9.53
N GLY A 61 2.51 31.24 8.26
CA GLY A 61 3.41 30.87 7.16
C GLY A 61 3.81 29.40 7.12
N LYS A 62 3.29 28.55 8.01
CA LYS A 62 3.64 27.12 8.06
C LYS A 62 2.43 26.25 7.72
N VAL A 63 2.63 25.33 6.80
CA VAL A 63 1.59 24.45 6.28
C VAL A 63 1.99 22.99 6.48
N ALA A 64 1.01 22.14 6.77
CA ALA A 64 1.20 20.69 6.84
C ALA A 64 0.07 19.95 6.13
N PHE A 65 0.40 18.80 5.56
CA PHE A 65 -0.60 17.82 5.11
C PHE A 65 -0.82 16.78 6.21
N SER A 66 -2.08 16.48 6.51
CA SER A 66 -2.46 15.37 7.37
C SER A 66 -3.67 14.66 6.80
N GLY A 67 -3.58 13.35 6.60
CA GLY A 67 -4.66 12.61 5.99
C GLY A 67 -4.50 11.10 6.01
N ILE A 68 -5.60 10.43 5.67
CA ILE A 68 -5.67 8.98 5.48
C ILE A 68 -5.98 8.68 4.01
N SER A 69 -5.45 7.57 3.49
CA SER A 69 -5.75 7.10 2.12
C SER A 69 -5.38 8.16 1.09
N TYR A 70 -6.26 8.46 0.14
CA TYR A 70 -6.03 9.49 -0.87
C TYR A 70 -5.49 10.82 -0.30
N TYR A 71 -5.94 11.24 0.89
CA TYR A 71 -5.45 12.49 1.50
C TYR A 71 -4.01 12.39 2.02
N GLY A 72 -3.56 11.22 2.48
CA GLY A 72 -2.16 11.02 2.83
C GLY A 72 -1.28 10.89 1.57
N MET A 73 -1.81 10.27 0.50
CA MET A 73 -1.16 10.24 -0.82
C MET A 73 -0.91 11.65 -1.38
N VAL A 74 -1.88 12.56 -1.24
CA VAL A 74 -1.74 13.97 -1.60
C VAL A 74 -0.59 14.65 -0.84
N GLY A 75 -0.40 14.30 0.44
CA GLY A 75 0.74 14.78 1.22
C GLY A 75 2.09 14.37 0.63
N TYR A 76 2.22 13.13 0.15
CA TYR A 76 3.41 12.69 -0.58
C TYR A 76 3.64 13.53 -1.84
N TRP A 77 2.60 13.68 -2.66
CA TRP A 77 2.71 14.40 -3.93
C TRP A 77 3.04 15.88 -3.75
N ALA A 78 2.51 16.52 -2.71
CA ALA A 78 2.86 17.90 -2.36
C ALA A 78 4.31 18.01 -1.91
N ALA A 79 4.77 17.12 -1.03
CA ALA A 79 6.14 17.14 -0.52
C ALA A 79 7.19 16.88 -1.60
N MET A 80 6.88 16.04 -2.60
CA MET A 80 7.74 15.83 -3.77
C MET A 80 8.00 17.12 -4.57
N GLN A 81 7.11 18.11 -4.49
CA GLN A 81 7.29 19.42 -5.15
C GLN A 81 8.14 20.41 -4.34
N LYS A 82 8.49 20.07 -3.09
CA LYS A 82 9.32 20.89 -2.19
C LYS A 82 8.82 22.35 -2.02
N PRO A 83 7.52 22.61 -1.77
CA PRO A 83 7.08 23.97 -1.47
C PRO A 83 7.71 24.48 -0.17
N PRO A 84 8.27 25.70 -0.15
CA PRO A 84 9.07 26.19 0.97
C PRO A 84 8.28 26.32 2.27
N HIS A 85 6.96 26.51 2.22
CA HIS A 85 6.11 26.64 3.41
C HIS A 85 5.50 25.32 3.89
N LEU A 86 5.74 24.19 3.22
CA LEU A 86 5.35 22.87 3.72
C LEU A 86 6.39 22.38 4.74
N ILE A 87 5.97 22.29 6.00
CA ILE A 87 6.89 22.02 7.11
C ILE A 87 6.88 20.55 7.53
N CYS A 88 5.78 19.83 7.36
CA CYS A 88 5.71 18.39 7.63
C CYS A 88 4.54 17.70 6.94
N VAL A 89 4.61 16.37 6.86
CA VAL A 89 3.55 15.50 6.34
C VAL A 89 3.19 14.43 7.37
N MET A 90 1.90 14.21 7.59
CA MET A 90 1.38 13.11 8.39
C MET A 90 0.44 12.24 7.54
N SER A 91 0.86 11.01 7.30
CA SER A 91 0.19 10.12 6.36
C SER A 91 -0.22 8.82 7.05
N TYR A 92 -1.52 8.56 7.09
CA TYR A 92 -2.09 7.30 7.54
C TYR A 92 -2.52 6.47 6.32
N GLU A 93 -2.24 5.17 6.35
CA GLU A 93 -2.70 4.15 5.39
C GLU A 93 -2.81 4.70 3.96
N SER A 94 -1.66 4.96 3.33
CA SER A 94 -1.58 5.65 2.05
C SER A 94 -0.64 4.95 1.08
N ALA A 95 -1.13 4.71 -0.13
CA ALA A 95 -0.35 4.11 -1.21
C ALA A 95 0.67 5.12 -1.78
N CYS A 96 1.89 4.68 -2.09
CA CYS A 96 2.89 5.55 -2.73
C CYS A 96 2.96 5.38 -4.25
N SER A 97 2.41 4.29 -4.79
CA SER A 97 2.33 4.00 -6.24
C SER A 97 0.88 3.81 -6.67
N LEU A 98 0.43 4.63 -7.62
CA LEU A 98 -0.91 4.49 -8.20
C LEU A 98 -1.03 3.23 -9.05
N TYR A 99 0.04 2.85 -9.74
CA TYR A 99 0.07 1.61 -10.51
C TYR A 99 -0.18 0.43 -9.59
N GLN A 100 0.59 0.29 -8.50
CA GLN A 100 0.46 -0.87 -7.61
C GLN A 100 -0.87 -0.90 -6.84
N ALA A 101 -1.42 0.27 -6.47
CA ALA A 101 -2.74 0.35 -5.85
C ALA A 101 -3.87 -0.07 -6.82
N GLY A 102 -3.72 0.20 -8.13
CA GLY A 102 -4.66 -0.20 -9.17
C GLY A 102 -4.43 -1.63 -9.68
N ARG A 103 -3.17 -2.06 -9.76
CA ARG A 103 -2.68 -3.30 -10.38
C ARG A 103 -1.65 -3.98 -9.48
N ARG A 104 -2.10 -4.96 -8.72
CA ARG A 104 -1.28 -5.66 -7.72
C ARG A 104 -0.51 -6.78 -8.41
N GLY A 105 0.81 -6.62 -8.50
CA GLY A 105 1.68 -7.51 -9.28
C GLY A 105 1.24 -7.66 -10.75
N GLY A 106 0.69 -6.60 -11.35
CA GLY A 106 0.13 -6.60 -12.71
C GLY A 106 -1.37 -6.89 -12.79
N ILE A 107 -1.97 -7.50 -11.76
CA ILE A 107 -3.39 -7.90 -11.76
C ILE A 107 -4.29 -6.71 -11.42
N TYR A 108 -5.21 -6.37 -12.33
CA TYR A 108 -6.15 -5.27 -12.13
C TYR A 108 -7.14 -5.53 -10.98
N SER A 109 -7.10 -4.66 -9.96
CA SER A 109 -8.04 -4.64 -8.82
C SER A 109 -9.35 -3.95 -9.19
N HIS A 110 -10.15 -4.57 -10.07
CA HIS A 110 -11.35 -3.93 -10.63
C HIS A 110 -12.38 -3.50 -9.58
N ASN A 111 -12.68 -4.37 -8.61
CA ASN A 111 -13.78 -4.13 -7.66
C ASN A 111 -13.60 -2.84 -6.85
N PHE A 112 -12.46 -2.71 -6.16
CA PHE A 112 -12.18 -1.54 -5.34
C PHE A 112 -12.08 -0.26 -6.19
N GLN A 113 -11.37 -0.33 -7.33
CA GLN A 113 -11.12 0.84 -8.17
C GLN A 113 -12.41 1.38 -8.81
N SER A 114 -13.25 0.49 -9.34
CA SER A 114 -14.57 0.87 -9.89
C SER A 114 -15.51 1.39 -8.82
N HIS A 115 -15.55 0.74 -7.65
CA HIS A 115 -16.37 1.21 -6.54
C HIS A 115 -15.95 2.60 -6.05
N TRP A 116 -14.66 2.80 -5.81
CA TRP A 116 -14.09 4.09 -5.40
C TRP A 116 -14.38 5.17 -6.44
N TYR A 117 -14.14 4.89 -7.72
CA TYR A 117 -14.38 5.86 -8.78
C TYR A 117 -15.85 6.28 -8.86
N ASN A 118 -16.76 5.32 -8.94
CA ASN A 118 -18.18 5.62 -9.15
C ASN A 118 -18.86 6.24 -7.92
N ASN A 119 -18.45 5.87 -6.70
CA ASN A 119 -19.14 6.29 -5.48
C ASN A 119 -18.43 7.42 -4.71
N ILE A 120 -17.13 7.61 -4.91
CA ILE A 120 -16.35 8.62 -4.19
C ILE A 120 -15.86 9.72 -5.13
N VAL A 121 -15.45 9.36 -6.35
CA VAL A 121 -14.80 10.30 -7.26
C VAL A 121 -15.83 11.07 -8.10
N ILE A 122 -16.69 10.36 -8.84
CA ILE A 122 -17.73 10.99 -9.67
C ILE A 122 -18.65 11.94 -8.86
N PRO A 123 -19.17 11.56 -7.68
CA PRO A 123 -20.11 12.42 -6.93
C PRO A 123 -19.47 13.69 -6.35
N GLN A 124 -18.14 13.80 -6.44
CA GLN A 124 -17.36 14.92 -5.92
C GLN A 124 -16.82 15.82 -7.04
N GLN A 125 -17.13 15.51 -8.30
CA GLN A 125 -16.75 16.32 -9.44
C GLN A 125 -17.33 17.74 -9.30
N ARG A 126 -16.49 18.75 -9.56
CA ARG A 126 -16.91 20.15 -9.55
C ARG A 126 -18.05 20.39 -10.56
N GLY A 127 -19.11 21.05 -10.11
CA GLY A 127 -20.32 21.31 -10.90
C GLY A 127 -21.44 20.29 -10.69
N ALA A 128 -21.15 19.12 -10.10
CA ALA A 128 -22.14 18.07 -9.90
C ALA A 128 -23.08 18.37 -8.71
N ARG A 129 -22.52 18.80 -7.57
CA ARG A 129 -23.28 19.00 -6.33
C ARG A 129 -24.05 20.32 -6.27
N ASP A 130 -23.51 21.35 -6.89
CA ASP A 130 -24.13 22.68 -6.94
C ASP A 130 -25.00 22.87 -8.20
N GLY A 131 -25.04 21.87 -9.08
CA GLY A 131 -25.80 21.91 -10.33
C GLY A 131 -25.25 22.92 -11.34
N SER A 132 -24.00 23.39 -11.18
CA SER A 132 -23.42 24.39 -12.07
C SER A 132 -23.01 23.81 -13.44
N ARG A 133 -23.14 22.49 -13.63
CA ARG A 133 -22.87 21.78 -14.88
C ARG A 133 -23.96 20.75 -15.14
N THR A 134 -24.33 20.59 -16.40
CA THR A 134 -25.18 19.51 -16.88
C THR A 134 -24.44 18.17 -16.84
N GLU A 135 -25.19 17.06 -16.82
CA GLU A 135 -24.57 15.73 -16.83
C GLU A 135 -23.70 15.50 -18.08
N LYS A 136 -24.10 16.03 -19.23
CA LYS A 136 -23.32 15.97 -20.47
C LYS A 136 -21.98 16.71 -20.36
N GLU A 137 -21.96 17.88 -19.71
CA GLU A 137 -20.71 18.62 -19.45
C GLU A 137 -19.84 17.90 -18.43
N LEU A 138 -20.44 17.30 -17.41
CA LEU A 138 -19.72 16.51 -16.42
C LEU A 138 -19.06 15.29 -17.08
N GLU A 139 -19.82 14.51 -17.86
CA GLU A 139 -19.34 13.35 -18.61
C GLU A 139 -18.20 13.72 -19.57
N ALA A 140 -18.35 14.81 -20.33
CA ALA A 140 -17.30 15.29 -21.24
C ALA A 140 -15.99 15.70 -20.53
N HIS A 141 -16.05 15.95 -19.22
CA HIS A 141 -14.90 16.32 -18.37
C HIS A 141 -14.42 15.18 -17.46
N ARG A 142 -15.04 14.00 -17.54
CA ARG A 142 -14.61 12.80 -16.82
C ARG A 142 -13.62 12.03 -17.66
N VAL A 143 -12.81 11.24 -16.97
CA VAL A 143 -11.95 10.24 -17.58
C VAL A 143 -12.40 8.91 -17.04
N ASP A 144 -12.59 7.93 -17.92
CA ASP A 144 -12.93 6.58 -17.50
C ASP A 144 -11.71 5.95 -16.81
N TYR A 145 -11.58 6.22 -15.51
CA TYR A 145 -10.46 5.75 -14.70
C TYR A 145 -10.41 4.22 -14.63
N PRO A 146 -11.52 3.49 -14.40
CA PRO A 146 -11.52 2.03 -14.51
C PRO A 146 -11.05 1.50 -15.86
N ALA A 147 -11.45 2.12 -16.98
CA ALA A 147 -10.97 1.71 -18.31
C ALA A 147 -9.49 2.06 -18.50
N LEU A 148 -9.02 3.20 -17.99
CA LEU A 148 -7.62 3.59 -18.01
C LEU A 148 -6.76 2.57 -17.26
N LEU A 149 -7.19 2.12 -16.07
CA LEU A 149 -6.52 1.04 -15.35
C LEU A 149 -6.56 -0.26 -16.15
N ALA A 150 -7.70 -0.61 -16.75
CA ALA A 150 -7.86 -1.85 -17.52
C ALA A 150 -6.99 -1.90 -18.78
N THR A 151 -6.76 -0.77 -19.43
CA THR A 151 -6.05 -0.69 -20.74
C THR A 151 -4.56 -0.41 -20.62
N ASN A 152 -4.11 0.29 -19.57
CA ASN A 152 -2.69 0.51 -19.29
C ASN A 152 -2.20 -0.59 -18.35
N GLU A 153 -1.78 -1.70 -18.93
CA GLU A 153 -1.44 -2.92 -18.19
C GLU A 153 -0.11 -2.77 -17.45
N TYR A 154 0.87 -2.10 -18.04
CA TYR A 154 2.23 -2.00 -17.54
C TYR A 154 2.52 -0.62 -16.89
N PRO A 155 3.42 -0.55 -15.89
CA PRO A 155 3.73 0.67 -15.14
C PRO A 155 4.34 1.78 -16.00
N ASP A 156 4.95 1.46 -17.13
CA ASP A 156 5.51 2.44 -18.07
C ASP A 156 4.50 2.97 -19.09
N GLN A 157 3.24 2.50 -19.05
CA GLN A 157 2.18 2.85 -19.99
C GLN A 157 1.27 3.98 -19.48
N GLY A 158 0.72 4.72 -20.45
CA GLY A 158 -0.25 5.79 -20.22
C GLY A 158 0.21 6.77 -19.15
N PRO A 159 -0.66 7.10 -18.18
CA PRO A 159 -0.29 8.06 -17.14
C PRO A 159 0.70 7.51 -16.12
N PHE A 160 0.82 6.19 -15.95
CA PHE A 160 1.72 5.61 -14.96
C PHE A 160 3.18 5.92 -15.28
N GLY A 161 3.60 5.68 -16.53
CA GLY A 161 4.97 5.96 -16.94
C GLY A 161 5.33 7.44 -16.92
N PHE A 162 4.35 8.33 -17.05
CA PHE A 162 4.57 9.76 -16.82
C PHE A 162 4.73 10.07 -15.33
N LEU A 163 3.83 9.55 -14.49
CA LEU A 163 3.85 9.80 -13.06
C LEU A 163 5.13 9.27 -12.40
N GLU A 164 5.66 8.12 -12.82
CA GLU A 164 6.94 7.58 -12.32
C GLU A 164 8.13 8.49 -12.64
N LYS A 165 8.08 9.25 -13.75
CA LYS A 165 9.16 10.19 -14.12
C LYS A 165 9.13 11.48 -13.31
N ILE A 166 7.97 11.88 -12.80
CA ILE A 166 7.78 13.18 -12.13
C ILE A 166 7.53 13.07 -10.61
N ARG A 167 7.42 11.85 -10.08
CA ARG A 167 7.20 11.58 -8.66
C ARG A 167 8.27 10.65 -8.14
N SER A 168 9.12 11.17 -7.26
CA SER A 168 10.13 10.38 -6.57
C SER A 168 9.95 10.51 -5.06
N LEU A 169 9.85 9.39 -4.35
CA LEU A 169 9.80 9.40 -2.89
C LEU A 169 11.04 10.06 -2.28
N ALA A 170 12.18 9.95 -2.95
CA ALA A 170 13.43 10.56 -2.49
C ALA A 170 13.40 12.09 -2.50
N ASP A 171 12.43 12.72 -3.18
CA ASP A 171 12.24 14.18 -3.11
C ASP A 171 11.55 14.65 -1.82
N ILE A 172 10.99 13.73 -1.03
CA ILE A 172 10.36 14.07 0.26
C ILE A 172 11.44 14.21 1.33
N GLU A 173 11.80 15.46 1.61
CA GLU A 173 12.83 15.84 2.60
C GLU A 173 12.24 16.39 3.91
N VAL A 174 11.01 16.91 3.87
CA VAL A 174 10.31 17.45 5.04
C VAL A 174 10.06 16.35 6.09
N PRO A 175 10.00 16.69 7.38
CA PRO A 175 9.59 15.77 8.44
C PRO A 175 8.31 15.01 8.09
N ILE A 176 8.30 13.69 8.34
CA ILE A 176 7.18 12.84 7.94
C ILE A 176 6.83 11.77 8.98
N TYR A 177 5.54 11.64 9.28
CA TYR A 177 5.00 10.55 10.08
C TYR A 177 4.15 9.63 9.21
N LEU A 178 4.51 8.34 9.16
CA LEU A 178 3.82 7.32 8.39
C LEU A 178 3.15 6.34 9.35
N ALA A 179 1.83 6.25 9.32
CA ALA A 179 1.08 5.20 10.00
C ALA A 179 0.54 4.22 8.96
N GLY A 180 0.98 2.96 9.02
CA GLY A 180 0.50 1.87 8.16
C GLY A 180 -0.27 0.83 8.95
N ASN A 181 -0.99 -0.02 8.23
CA ASN A 181 -1.87 -1.04 8.82
C ASN A 181 -1.52 -2.42 8.28
N TRP A 182 -1.10 -3.33 9.15
CA TRP A 182 -0.82 -4.72 8.79
C TRP A 182 -2.03 -5.42 8.16
N THR A 183 -3.23 -4.94 8.48
CA THR A 183 -4.50 -5.51 8.01
C THR A 183 -5.07 -4.86 6.75
N ASP A 184 -4.27 -4.04 6.04
CA ASP A 184 -4.57 -3.52 4.69
C ASP A 184 -3.54 -3.96 3.64
N PRO A 185 -3.33 -5.28 3.45
CA PRO A 185 -2.29 -5.80 2.55
C PRO A 185 -2.57 -5.47 1.07
N GLU A 186 -3.80 -5.08 0.75
CA GLU A 186 -4.29 -5.00 -0.61
C GLU A 186 -4.17 -3.62 -1.24
N VAL A 187 -4.16 -2.54 -0.45
CA VAL A 187 -4.13 -1.19 -1.01
C VAL A 187 -2.97 -0.38 -0.45
N HIS A 188 -2.95 -0.16 0.87
CA HIS A 188 -2.07 0.86 1.44
C HIS A 188 -0.83 0.32 2.14
N LEU A 189 -0.88 -0.89 2.74
CA LEU A 189 0.26 -1.45 3.48
C LEU A 189 1.58 -1.43 2.68
N PRO A 190 1.62 -1.89 1.41
CA PRO A 190 2.88 -1.85 0.65
C PRO A 190 3.38 -0.42 0.43
N GLY A 191 2.48 0.56 0.36
CA GLY A 191 2.82 1.95 0.15
C GLY A 191 3.43 2.63 1.38
N ASN A 192 2.95 2.31 2.58
CA ASN A 192 3.49 2.86 3.82
C ASN A 192 4.96 2.44 4.04
N ILE A 193 5.25 1.14 3.89
CA ILE A 193 6.60 0.61 4.05
C ILE A 193 7.55 1.15 2.96
N ARG A 194 7.12 1.11 1.69
CA ARG A 194 7.92 1.67 0.59
C ARG A 194 8.18 3.17 0.76
N ALA A 195 7.18 3.94 1.21
CA ALA A 195 7.37 5.35 1.52
C ALA A 195 8.42 5.52 2.62
N PHE A 196 8.33 4.79 3.73
CA PHE A 196 9.30 4.91 4.82
C PHE A 196 10.74 4.68 4.35
N ASN A 197 10.95 3.65 3.52
CA ASN A 197 12.28 3.33 2.99
C ASN A 197 12.74 4.28 1.88
N GLY A 198 11.82 4.79 1.07
CA GLY A 198 12.13 5.61 -0.11
C GLY A 198 12.30 7.11 0.15
N VAL A 199 11.79 7.65 1.26
CA VAL A 199 11.89 9.09 1.56
C VAL A 199 13.26 9.49 2.10
N SER A 200 13.73 10.67 1.67
CA SER A 200 15.03 11.24 2.08
C SER A 200 15.00 11.99 3.41
N SER A 201 13.80 12.24 3.96
CA SER A 201 13.59 12.91 5.24
C SER A 201 14.43 12.30 6.37
N LYS A 202 15.17 13.15 7.08
CA LYS A 202 15.95 12.77 8.27
C LYS A 202 15.08 12.65 9.52
N GLU A 203 13.94 13.34 9.52
CA GLU A 203 12.97 13.33 10.60
C GLU A 203 11.74 12.51 10.17
N LYS A 204 11.92 11.18 10.04
CA LYS A 204 10.85 10.26 9.67
C LYS A 204 10.43 9.34 10.83
N TRP A 205 9.15 8.96 10.85
CA TRP A 205 8.58 7.99 11.78
C TRP A 205 7.73 6.96 11.03
N LEU A 206 7.73 5.72 11.52
CA LEU A 206 6.87 4.63 11.06
C LEU A 206 6.10 4.03 12.25
N GLU A 207 4.79 4.05 12.18
CA GLU A 207 3.91 3.31 13.09
C GLU A 207 3.14 2.27 12.28
N MET A 208 3.20 1.00 12.69
CA MET A 208 2.41 -0.06 12.10
C MET A 208 1.39 -0.56 13.12
N HIS A 209 0.12 -0.52 12.75
CA HIS A 209 -1.01 -0.92 13.60
C HIS A 209 -1.86 -2.01 12.93
N THR A 210 -2.94 -2.42 13.60
CA THR A 210 -3.92 -3.40 13.10
C THR A 210 -5.34 -2.85 13.24
N GLY A 211 -6.33 -3.48 12.60
CA GLY A 211 -7.73 -3.19 12.82
C GLY A 211 -8.29 -2.09 11.92
N ASN A 212 -9.41 -1.50 12.33
CA ASN A 212 -10.19 -0.64 11.45
C ASN A 212 -9.46 0.65 11.08
N ARG A 213 -9.35 0.91 9.78
CA ARG A 213 -8.63 2.05 9.22
C ARG A 213 -9.14 3.42 9.66
N LEU A 214 -10.47 3.57 9.74
CA LEU A 214 -11.07 4.83 10.17
C LEU A 214 -10.94 5.02 11.67
N GLY A 215 -10.95 3.92 12.43
CA GLY A 215 -10.62 3.89 13.86
C GLY A 215 -9.21 4.43 14.09
N ALA A 216 -8.20 3.85 13.46
CA ALA A 216 -6.81 4.27 13.65
C ALA A 216 -6.57 5.76 13.37
N PHE A 217 -7.25 6.40 12.41
CA PHE A 217 -7.06 7.83 12.19
C PHE A 217 -7.80 8.73 13.23
N TYR A 218 -8.82 8.22 13.91
CA TYR A 218 -9.73 9.01 14.75
C TYR A 218 -9.81 8.61 16.21
N GLU A 219 -9.19 7.51 16.58
CA GLU A 219 -9.11 7.09 17.97
C GLU A 219 -8.26 8.08 18.78
N PRO A 220 -8.61 8.31 20.07
CA PRO A 220 -7.99 9.34 20.88
C PRO A 220 -6.46 9.28 20.91
N ASP A 221 -5.87 8.09 20.98
CA ASP A 221 -4.43 7.90 21.08
C ASP A 221 -3.70 8.30 19.79
N HIS A 222 -4.27 7.93 18.63
CA HIS A 222 -3.72 8.36 17.35
C HIS A 222 -3.96 9.85 17.08
N ILE A 223 -5.08 10.43 17.52
CA ILE A 223 -5.27 11.89 17.48
C ILE A 223 -4.23 12.59 18.36
N SER A 224 -3.93 12.04 19.54
CA SER A 224 -2.91 12.56 20.45
C SER A 224 -1.53 12.54 19.79
N MET A 225 -1.18 11.43 19.13
CA MET A 225 0.06 11.32 18.35
C MET A 225 0.11 12.31 17.18
N GLN A 226 -0.99 12.44 16.43
CA GLN A 226 -1.10 13.40 15.34
C GLN A 226 -0.83 14.82 15.80
N ARG A 227 -1.45 15.23 16.90
CA ARG A 227 -1.23 16.54 17.50
C ARG A 227 0.20 16.70 17.98
N LYS A 228 0.77 15.70 18.64
CA LYS A 228 2.17 15.75 19.10
C LYS A 228 3.13 15.99 17.95
N PHE A 229 2.99 15.26 16.84
CA PHE A 229 3.83 15.45 15.65
C PHE A 229 3.60 16.81 14.99
N LEU A 230 2.33 17.15 14.70
CA LEU A 230 1.99 18.38 13.99
C LEU A 230 2.34 19.63 14.80
N ASP A 231 2.00 19.67 16.09
CA ASP A 231 2.27 20.82 16.96
C ASP A 231 3.78 21.06 17.11
N TYR A 232 4.58 19.99 17.16
CA TYR A 232 6.03 20.12 17.23
C TYR A 232 6.57 20.86 16.00
N PHE A 233 6.22 20.44 14.79
CA PHE A 233 6.75 21.05 13.57
C PHE A 233 6.11 22.40 13.22
N LEU A 234 4.81 22.59 13.49
CA LEU A 234 4.10 23.83 13.19
C LEU A 234 4.37 24.96 14.19
N PHE A 235 4.75 24.65 15.44
CA PHE A 235 5.06 25.66 16.49
C PHE A 235 6.53 25.64 16.90
N ASP A 236 7.40 25.81 15.91
CA ASP A 236 8.83 26.12 16.12
C ASP A 236 9.57 25.07 16.93
N LYS A 237 9.20 23.79 16.78
CA LYS A 237 9.85 22.66 17.47
C LYS A 237 9.82 22.81 19.00
N LYS A 238 8.79 23.47 19.55
CA LYS A 238 8.56 23.54 21.00
C LYS A 238 8.44 22.13 21.57
N ASP A 239 9.25 21.83 22.59
CA ASP A 239 9.28 20.49 23.18
C ASP A 239 7.90 20.11 23.74
N ASN A 240 7.35 19.04 23.18
CA ASN A 240 6.12 18.36 23.60
C ASN A 240 6.35 16.85 23.75
N GLY A 241 7.61 16.42 23.80
CA GLY A 241 8.02 15.03 23.84
C GLY A 241 8.00 14.30 22.49
N MET A 242 7.77 14.96 21.35
CA MET A 242 7.78 14.30 20.02
C MET A 242 9.10 13.58 19.74
N LEU A 243 10.24 14.18 20.11
CA LEU A 243 11.55 13.56 19.91
C LEU A 243 11.80 12.34 20.82
N LYS A 244 10.97 12.12 21.84
CA LYS A 244 11.00 10.92 22.69
C LYS A 244 10.12 9.79 22.13
N VAL A 245 9.30 10.07 21.12
CA VAL A 245 8.50 9.03 20.44
C VAL A 245 9.45 8.16 19.63
N PRO A 246 9.42 6.83 19.83
CA PRO A 246 10.25 5.93 19.06
C PRO A 246 10.04 6.09 17.56
N ARG A 247 11.14 6.05 16.79
CA ARG A 247 11.13 6.33 15.35
C ARG A 247 10.35 5.28 14.57
N ILE A 248 10.40 4.03 15.00
CA ILE A 248 9.69 2.92 14.40
C ILE A 248 8.96 2.18 15.51
N ARG A 249 7.64 1.99 15.34
CA ARG A 249 6.76 1.33 16.29
C ARG A 249 5.96 0.29 15.53
N LEU A 250 6.19 -0.98 15.79
CA LEU A 250 5.58 -2.08 15.04
C LEU A 250 4.68 -2.88 15.98
N LEU A 251 3.36 -2.79 15.78
CA LEU A 251 2.43 -3.62 16.54
C LEU A 251 2.57 -5.08 16.09
N GLN A 252 2.93 -5.95 17.03
CA GLN A 252 3.09 -7.38 16.82
C GLN A 252 1.92 -8.13 17.43
N HIS A 253 1.52 -9.21 16.77
CA HIS A 253 0.55 -10.17 17.31
C HIS A 253 1.29 -11.29 18.03
N HIS A 254 1.00 -11.44 19.33
CA HIS A 254 1.53 -12.49 20.21
C HIS A 254 0.35 -13.36 20.65
N GLY A 255 -0.02 -14.33 19.80
CA GLY A 255 -1.28 -15.07 19.94
C GLY A 255 -2.49 -14.12 19.88
N THR A 256 -3.25 -14.01 20.97
CA THR A 256 -4.41 -13.10 21.09
C THR A 256 -4.06 -11.71 21.65
N LYS A 257 -2.81 -11.51 22.07
CA LYS A 257 -2.32 -10.22 22.59
C LYS A 257 -1.60 -9.44 21.51
N THR A 258 -1.43 -8.14 21.76
CA THR A 258 -0.59 -7.28 20.92
C THR A 258 0.41 -6.53 21.77
N LEU A 259 1.60 -6.32 21.22
CA LEU A 259 2.70 -5.59 21.84
C LEU A 259 3.36 -4.72 20.77
N TYR A 260 3.73 -3.49 21.12
CA TYR A 260 4.57 -2.68 20.23
C TYR A 260 6.04 -3.04 20.41
N ARG A 261 6.72 -3.26 19.29
CA ARG A 261 8.17 -3.28 19.18
C ARG A 261 8.64 -1.88 18.80
N GLU A 262 9.37 -1.20 19.70
CA GLU A 262 9.60 0.25 19.62
C GLU A 262 11.08 0.65 19.54
N ASP A 263 12.03 -0.23 19.82
CA ASP A 263 13.48 0.09 19.77
C ASP A 263 14.09 -0.04 18.37
N GLU A 264 13.26 0.12 17.33
CA GLU A 264 13.64 -0.13 15.95
C GLU A 264 14.25 1.10 15.27
N THR A 265 15.32 0.86 14.49
CA THR A 265 16.05 1.91 13.76
C THR A 265 15.98 1.79 12.24
N SER A 266 15.57 0.61 11.74
CA SER A 266 15.36 0.33 10.34
C SER A 266 14.08 -0.48 10.14
N PHE A 267 13.51 -0.42 8.95
CA PHE A 267 12.54 -1.42 8.51
C PHE A 267 13.06 -2.09 7.22
N PRO A 268 13.27 -3.41 7.23
CA PRO A 268 13.04 -4.33 8.35
C PRO A 268 14.02 -4.09 9.51
N PRO A 269 13.73 -4.64 10.70
CA PRO A 269 14.63 -4.61 11.85
C PRO A 269 16.02 -5.10 11.50
N SER A 270 17.03 -4.51 12.11
CA SER A 270 18.42 -4.86 11.85
C SER A 270 18.81 -6.27 12.33
N ASP A 271 18.04 -6.84 13.25
CA ASP A 271 18.19 -8.20 13.76
C ASP A 271 17.34 -9.23 12.99
N ALA A 272 16.59 -8.80 11.97
CA ALA A 272 15.82 -9.72 11.14
C ALA A 272 16.75 -10.66 10.37
N GLN A 273 16.45 -11.97 10.45
CA GLN A 273 17.15 -13.01 9.70
C GLN A 273 16.24 -13.55 8.61
N GLU A 274 16.80 -13.75 7.41
CA GLU A 274 16.08 -14.41 6.33
C GLU A 274 16.10 -15.91 6.56
N VAL A 275 14.91 -16.49 6.72
CA VAL A 275 14.71 -17.92 6.91
C VAL A 275 13.93 -18.46 5.72
N SER A 276 14.51 -19.43 5.02
CA SER A 276 13.85 -20.08 3.88
C SER A 276 12.95 -21.22 4.34
N PHE A 277 11.72 -21.22 3.85
CA PHE A 277 10.81 -22.36 3.92
C PHE A 277 10.70 -22.97 2.53
N TYR A 278 11.27 -24.16 2.36
CA TYR A 278 11.27 -24.87 1.08
C TYR A 278 9.96 -25.63 0.88
N LEU A 279 9.44 -25.55 -0.33
CA LEU A 279 8.26 -26.29 -0.75
C LEU A 279 8.64 -27.74 -1.07
N THR A 280 8.02 -28.72 -0.41
CA THR A 280 8.28 -30.14 -0.67
C THR A 280 7.19 -30.79 -1.53
N PRO A 281 7.48 -31.90 -2.23
CA PRO A 281 6.48 -32.64 -3.00
C PRO A 281 5.28 -33.14 -2.18
N GLU A 282 5.48 -33.40 -0.89
CA GLU A 282 4.46 -33.81 0.07
C GLU A 282 3.58 -32.64 0.53
N LYS A 283 3.72 -31.48 -0.12
CA LYS A 283 3.02 -30.24 0.21
C LYS A 283 3.33 -29.77 1.63
N ARG A 284 4.61 -29.83 2.00
CA ARG A 284 5.12 -29.30 3.28
C ARG A 284 5.99 -28.06 3.08
N LEU A 285 6.06 -27.23 4.12
CA LEU A 285 7.05 -26.17 4.30
C LEU A 285 8.16 -26.73 5.20
N SER A 286 9.36 -26.86 4.65
CA SER A 286 10.53 -27.40 5.36
C SER A 286 11.60 -26.33 5.58
N LEU A 287 12.25 -26.35 6.74
CA LEU A 287 13.45 -25.54 6.98
C LEU A 287 14.70 -26.17 6.34
N THR A 288 14.61 -27.44 5.93
CA THR A 288 15.70 -28.17 5.28
C THR A 288 15.49 -28.18 3.78
N TYR A 289 16.56 -27.90 3.03
CA TYR A 289 16.50 -27.99 1.58
C TYR A 289 16.19 -29.43 1.15
N PRO A 290 15.17 -29.67 0.31
CA PRO A 290 14.79 -31.03 -0.09
C PRO A 290 15.89 -31.70 -0.90
N VAL A 291 16.32 -32.88 -0.47
CA VAL A 291 17.33 -33.70 -1.16
C VAL A 291 16.59 -34.68 -2.07
N GLY A 292 16.57 -34.42 -3.37
CA GLY A 292 15.88 -35.24 -4.34
C GLY A 292 15.71 -34.56 -5.69
N GLU A 293 15.13 -35.27 -6.65
CA GLU A 293 14.73 -34.67 -7.92
C GLU A 293 13.55 -33.72 -7.73
N LYS A 294 13.55 -32.63 -8.50
CA LYS A 294 12.41 -31.70 -8.55
C LYS A 294 11.17 -32.46 -9.01
N GLN A 295 10.06 -32.30 -8.29
CA GLN A 295 8.77 -32.84 -8.68
C GLN A 295 7.81 -31.71 -9.09
N GLU A 296 7.06 -31.96 -10.15
CA GLU A 296 6.00 -31.05 -10.57
C GLU A 296 4.78 -31.20 -9.66
N LEU A 297 4.22 -30.07 -9.22
CA LEU A 297 2.92 -30.01 -8.58
C LEU A 297 1.93 -29.31 -9.50
N SER A 298 0.95 -30.06 -10.00
CA SER A 298 -0.07 -29.55 -10.93
C SER A 298 -1.44 -29.45 -10.26
N TYR A 299 -2.26 -28.51 -10.70
CA TYR A 299 -3.64 -28.32 -10.24
C TYR A 299 -4.47 -27.59 -11.29
N GLN A 300 -5.79 -27.73 -11.23
CA GLN A 300 -6.70 -27.04 -12.15
C GLN A 300 -6.97 -25.60 -11.70
N GLY A 301 -6.49 -24.64 -12.49
CA GLY A 301 -6.79 -23.22 -12.29
C GLY A 301 -8.29 -22.93 -12.14
N PHE A 302 -8.63 -21.94 -11.31
CA PHE A 302 -9.98 -21.59 -10.84
C PHE A 302 -10.76 -22.61 -10.02
N LYS A 303 -10.36 -23.88 -10.00
CA LYS A 303 -11.10 -24.92 -9.26
C LYS A 303 -10.37 -25.39 -8.02
N GLU A 304 -9.05 -25.39 -8.08
CA GLU A 304 -8.19 -25.99 -7.07
C GLU A 304 -7.19 -24.96 -6.55
N ASN A 305 -6.61 -25.30 -5.40
CA ASN A 305 -5.49 -24.59 -4.80
C ASN A 305 -4.45 -25.61 -4.34
N ILE A 306 -3.21 -25.14 -4.17
CA ILE A 306 -2.17 -25.90 -3.48
C ILE A 306 -1.94 -25.24 -2.13
N THR A 307 -1.94 -26.06 -1.08
CA THR A 307 -1.66 -25.63 0.28
C THR A 307 -0.44 -26.35 0.81
N PHE A 308 0.51 -25.61 1.38
CA PHE A 308 1.68 -26.15 2.05
C PHE A 308 1.59 -25.91 3.56
N ASN A 309 1.82 -26.96 4.34
CA ASN A 309 1.79 -26.92 5.81
C ASN A 309 3.19 -27.10 6.37
N LEU A 310 3.52 -26.46 7.49
CA LEU A 310 4.77 -26.74 8.20
C LEU A 310 4.98 -28.25 8.42
N GLU A 311 6.22 -28.71 8.19
CA GLU A 311 6.60 -30.11 8.40
C GLU A 311 6.48 -30.52 9.87
N SER A 312 6.75 -29.59 10.78
CA SER A 312 6.61 -29.71 12.22
C SER A 312 6.33 -28.33 12.82
N PRO A 313 5.57 -28.24 13.92
CA PRO A 313 5.42 -26.99 14.66
C PRO A 313 6.76 -26.51 15.20
N PHE A 314 6.91 -25.20 15.37
CA PHE A 314 8.10 -24.65 16.01
C PHE A 314 8.16 -25.03 17.49
N ALA A 315 9.35 -25.35 17.99
CA ALA A 315 9.55 -25.64 19.42
C ALA A 315 9.69 -24.36 20.24
N ASP A 316 10.31 -23.33 19.67
CA ASP A 316 10.56 -22.03 20.29
C ASP A 316 9.64 -20.96 19.69
N SER A 317 9.28 -19.96 20.49
CA SER A 317 8.58 -18.78 20.00
C SER A 317 9.49 -17.98 19.06
N PHE A 318 8.91 -17.44 17.99
CA PHE A 318 9.62 -16.65 16.98
C PHE A 318 8.75 -15.48 16.52
N GLU A 319 9.39 -14.48 15.91
CA GLU A 319 8.73 -13.33 15.30
C GLU A 319 8.91 -13.40 13.77
N ILE A 320 7.82 -13.20 13.02
CA ILE A 320 7.90 -12.92 11.58
C ILE A 320 7.60 -11.45 11.37
N LEU A 321 8.60 -10.72 10.90
CA LEU A 321 8.45 -9.31 10.58
C LEU A 321 9.35 -8.94 9.40
N GLY A 322 8.77 -8.24 8.42
CA GLY A 322 9.47 -7.84 7.21
C GLY A 322 8.57 -7.91 5.99
N SER A 323 9.18 -8.18 4.83
CA SER A 323 8.48 -8.35 3.55
C SER A 323 8.83 -9.72 2.99
N PRO A 324 8.06 -10.77 3.32
CA PRO A 324 8.34 -12.11 2.81
C PRO A 324 8.22 -12.11 1.29
N TYR A 325 9.05 -12.90 0.63
CA TYR A 325 8.98 -13.17 -0.80
C TYR A 325 8.86 -14.67 -1.05
N LEU A 326 8.46 -15.02 -2.26
CA LEU A 326 8.31 -16.40 -2.70
C LEU A 326 9.02 -16.55 -4.04
N ASP A 327 9.95 -17.50 -4.10
CA ASP A 327 10.60 -17.91 -5.34
C ASP A 327 9.89 -19.17 -5.88
N LEU A 328 9.46 -19.14 -7.15
CA LEU A 328 8.70 -20.21 -7.78
C LEU A 328 9.21 -20.48 -9.20
N GLU A 329 9.37 -21.76 -9.50
CA GLU A 329 9.41 -22.26 -10.87
C GLU A 329 7.98 -22.65 -11.28
N VAL A 330 7.42 -21.95 -12.26
CA VAL A 330 6.03 -22.16 -12.71
C VAL A 330 5.96 -22.39 -14.22
N SER A 331 5.01 -23.22 -14.61
CA SER A 331 4.60 -23.42 -16.01
C SER A 331 3.07 -23.37 -16.10
N THR A 332 2.55 -23.04 -17.28
CA THR A 332 1.10 -23.08 -17.54
C THR A 332 0.85 -23.43 -19.00
N GLY A 333 -0.22 -24.20 -19.24
CA GLY A 333 -0.74 -24.42 -20.60
C GLY A 333 -1.65 -23.29 -21.09
N ALA A 334 -1.96 -22.31 -20.23
CA ALA A 334 -2.75 -21.13 -20.59
C ALA A 334 -1.88 -20.05 -21.25
N LYS A 335 -2.53 -19.02 -21.80
CA LYS A 335 -1.85 -17.86 -22.39
C LYS A 335 -1.04 -17.07 -21.35
N ASP A 336 -1.52 -17.01 -20.12
CA ASP A 336 -0.88 -16.31 -19.00
C ASP A 336 -1.37 -16.90 -17.66
N LEU A 337 -0.81 -16.42 -16.56
CA LEU A 337 -1.02 -16.96 -15.22
C LEU A 337 -1.12 -15.87 -14.15
N ASP A 338 -2.25 -15.79 -13.45
CA ASP A 338 -2.36 -14.96 -12.25
C ASP A 338 -2.19 -15.80 -10.98
N LEU A 339 -1.21 -15.46 -10.16
CA LEU A 339 -0.90 -16.06 -8.86
C LEU A 339 -1.46 -15.21 -7.72
N PHE A 340 -2.13 -15.87 -6.78
CA PHE A 340 -2.63 -15.29 -5.55
C PHE A 340 -2.04 -16.10 -4.40
N ILE A 341 -1.34 -15.48 -3.47
CA ILE A 341 -0.56 -16.14 -2.43
C ILE A 341 -1.06 -15.64 -1.07
N TYR A 342 -1.26 -16.55 -0.12
CA TYR A 342 -1.73 -16.25 1.22
C TYR A 342 -0.83 -16.93 2.23
N LEU A 343 -0.31 -16.19 3.20
CA LEU A 343 0.34 -16.74 4.38
C LEU A 343 -0.64 -16.67 5.54
N ARG A 344 -0.91 -17.80 6.20
CA ARG A 344 -1.82 -17.89 7.35
C ARG A 344 -1.08 -18.47 8.54
N ALA A 345 -1.45 -18.02 9.74
CA ALA A 345 -1.05 -18.65 10.98
C ALA A 345 -2.18 -19.53 11.51
N MET A 346 -1.81 -20.65 12.12
CA MET A 346 -2.69 -21.65 12.72
C MET A 346 -2.32 -21.80 14.19
N ASP A 347 -3.31 -22.02 15.05
CA ASP A 347 -3.08 -22.35 16.45
C ASP A 347 -2.75 -23.85 16.64
N ASP A 348 -2.46 -24.24 17.88
CA ASP A 348 -2.13 -25.62 18.29
C ASP A 348 -3.28 -26.62 18.08
N THR A 349 -4.49 -26.15 17.79
CA THR A 349 -5.65 -26.97 17.43
C THR A 349 -5.81 -27.15 15.93
N GLY A 350 -4.94 -26.54 15.12
CA GLY A 350 -5.03 -26.52 13.66
C GLY A 350 -6.11 -25.57 13.14
N LYS A 351 -6.50 -24.55 13.91
CA LYS A 351 -7.45 -23.54 13.47
C LYS A 351 -6.72 -22.27 13.05
N THR A 352 -7.18 -21.65 11.96
CA THR A 352 -6.62 -20.38 11.49
C THR A 352 -6.82 -19.26 12.50
N VAL A 353 -5.73 -18.55 12.80
CA VAL A 353 -5.74 -17.31 13.57
C VAL A 353 -6.35 -16.22 12.69
N VAL A 354 -7.42 -15.60 13.19
CA VAL A 354 -8.18 -14.59 12.47
C VAL A 354 -8.03 -13.24 13.16
N LEU A 355 -7.49 -12.26 12.43
CA LEU A 355 -7.40 -10.88 12.85
C LEU A 355 -8.63 -10.08 12.40
N LYS A 356 -8.80 -8.88 12.95
CA LYS A 356 -9.79 -7.92 12.46
C LYS A 356 -9.17 -7.10 11.32
N GLY A 357 -9.73 -7.25 10.13
CA GLY A 357 -9.37 -6.52 8.91
C GLY A 357 -9.60 -5.02 8.98
N ASN A 358 -9.07 -4.31 7.98
CA ASN A 358 -9.09 -2.85 7.94
C ASN A 358 -10.49 -2.23 7.74
N HIS A 359 -11.46 -2.98 7.20
CA HIS A 359 -12.87 -2.60 7.14
C HIS A 359 -13.74 -3.30 8.21
N GLY A 360 -13.10 -4.00 9.16
CA GLY A 360 -13.77 -4.73 10.26
C GLY A 360 -14.18 -6.16 9.92
N GLU A 361 -13.94 -6.61 8.70
CA GLU A 361 -14.09 -7.98 8.23
C GLU A 361 -13.05 -8.91 8.87
N PRO A 362 -13.29 -10.23 8.91
CA PRO A 362 -12.27 -11.21 9.31
C PRO A 362 -11.08 -11.24 8.35
N MET A 363 -9.86 -11.21 8.88
CA MET A 363 -8.62 -11.41 8.13
C MET A 363 -7.94 -12.70 8.58
N ASP A 364 -8.02 -13.73 7.74
CA ASP A 364 -7.55 -15.10 7.98
C ASP A 364 -6.13 -15.35 7.45
N SER A 365 -5.45 -14.30 7.01
CA SER A 365 -4.15 -14.35 6.35
C SER A 365 -3.31 -13.18 6.83
N PHE A 366 -2.06 -13.42 7.20
CA PHE A 366 -1.13 -12.44 7.72
C PHE A 366 -0.38 -11.70 6.61
N ALA A 367 -0.20 -12.34 5.45
CA ALA A 367 0.34 -11.71 4.25
C ALA A 367 -0.42 -12.19 3.00
N ARG A 368 -0.55 -11.30 2.02
CA ARG A 368 -1.14 -11.59 0.71
C ARG A 368 -0.21 -11.12 -0.40
N GLY A 369 -0.01 -11.95 -1.40
CA GLY A 369 0.76 -11.65 -2.60
C GLY A 369 -0.10 -11.87 -3.85
N TYR A 370 0.12 -11.03 -4.87
CA TYR A 370 -0.58 -11.11 -6.15
C TYR A 370 0.44 -10.92 -7.25
N PHE A 371 0.39 -11.73 -8.29
CA PHE A 371 1.37 -11.63 -9.36
C PHE A 371 0.85 -12.22 -10.68
N ARG A 372 0.96 -11.47 -11.78
CA ARG A 372 0.69 -11.93 -13.13
C ARG A 372 1.99 -12.31 -13.82
N LEU A 373 2.08 -13.53 -14.35
CA LEU A 373 3.32 -14.09 -14.89
C LEU A 373 3.89 -13.29 -16.06
N SER A 374 3.06 -12.67 -16.92
CA SER A 374 3.55 -11.75 -17.96
C SER A 374 4.34 -10.55 -17.43
N HIS A 375 4.13 -10.14 -16.17
CA HIS A 375 4.86 -9.04 -15.51
C HIS A 375 6.19 -9.47 -14.88
N ARG A 376 6.64 -10.72 -15.06
CA ARG A 376 7.89 -11.25 -14.47
C ARG A 376 9.13 -10.45 -14.81
N GLU A 377 9.20 -9.85 -15.99
CA GLU A 377 10.35 -9.02 -16.37
C GLU A 377 10.38 -7.69 -15.62
N GLU A 378 9.21 -7.14 -15.28
CA GLU A 378 9.09 -5.89 -14.54
C GLU A 378 9.48 -6.08 -13.09
N VAL A 379 8.98 -7.17 -12.50
CA VAL A 379 9.40 -7.59 -11.17
C VAL A 379 10.89 -7.82 -11.17
N ALA A 380 11.47 -8.55 -12.13
CA ALA A 380 12.92 -8.76 -12.18
C ALA A 380 13.72 -7.44 -12.30
N LYS A 381 13.28 -6.50 -13.15
CA LYS A 381 13.94 -5.18 -13.32
C LYS A 381 13.80 -4.27 -12.09
N GLY A 382 12.64 -4.34 -11.43
CA GLY A 382 12.30 -3.54 -10.26
C GLY A 382 12.77 -4.14 -8.94
N PHE A 383 13.10 -5.43 -8.93
CA PHE A 383 13.47 -6.18 -7.72
C PHE A 383 14.64 -5.49 -7.02
N ASP A 384 15.68 -5.11 -7.77
CA ASP A 384 16.88 -4.48 -7.17
C ASP A 384 16.63 -3.05 -6.65
N LYS A 385 15.54 -2.38 -7.07
CA LYS A 385 15.24 -0.98 -6.72
C LYS A 385 14.19 -0.81 -5.63
N GLU A 386 13.19 -1.70 -5.60
CA GLU A 386 12.08 -1.66 -4.65
C GLU A 386 12.21 -2.69 -3.51
N ARG A 387 13.31 -3.45 -3.49
CA ARG A 387 13.60 -4.39 -2.41
C ARG A 387 13.62 -3.68 -1.07
N VAL A 388 12.75 -4.16 -0.18
CA VAL A 388 12.83 -3.87 1.25
C VAL A 388 13.92 -4.75 1.91
N ILE A 389 14.48 -5.77 1.24
CA ILE A 389 15.62 -6.60 1.70
C ILE A 389 16.52 -7.07 0.53
N SER A 390 17.84 -7.19 0.78
CA SER A 390 18.91 -7.53 -0.17
C SER A 390 19.19 -9.05 -0.31
N GLN A 391 18.92 -9.62 -1.48
CA GLN A 391 19.53 -10.87 -1.96
C GLN A 391 19.84 -10.74 -3.48
N PRO A 392 20.67 -11.59 -4.10
CA PRO A 392 20.84 -11.61 -5.56
C PRO A 392 19.60 -12.21 -6.24
N PRO A 393 19.21 -11.76 -7.46
CA PRO A 393 18.18 -12.44 -8.24
C PRO A 393 18.65 -13.84 -8.68
N THR A 394 17.80 -14.86 -8.52
CA THR A 394 18.03 -16.19 -9.08
C THR A 394 18.05 -16.10 -10.62
N PRO A 395 19.03 -16.72 -11.31
CA PRO A 395 19.07 -16.74 -12.77
C PRO A 395 17.80 -17.33 -13.38
N LYS A 396 17.37 -16.78 -14.52
CA LYS A 396 16.16 -17.24 -15.24
C LYS A 396 16.28 -18.70 -15.67
N SER A 397 15.20 -19.45 -15.54
CA SER A 397 15.01 -20.69 -16.32
C SER A 397 14.54 -20.36 -17.74
N ASP A 398 14.96 -21.15 -18.73
CA ASP A 398 14.55 -20.98 -20.12
C ASP A 398 13.03 -21.14 -20.28
N VAL A 399 12.43 -20.31 -21.15
CA VAL A 399 11.03 -20.52 -21.58
C VAL A 399 11.01 -21.72 -22.51
N VAL A 400 10.64 -22.88 -21.98
CA VAL A 400 10.48 -24.10 -22.79
C VAL A 400 9.09 -24.09 -23.42
N SER A 401 9.02 -23.87 -24.73
CA SER A 401 7.80 -24.06 -25.51
C SER A 401 7.47 -25.55 -25.57
N VAL A 402 6.57 -26.03 -24.71
CA VAL A 402 6.07 -27.41 -24.79
C VAL A 402 4.98 -27.46 -25.86
N THR A 403 5.19 -28.27 -26.89
CA THR A 403 4.15 -28.53 -27.89
C THR A 403 3.14 -29.48 -27.28
N VAL A 404 1.98 -28.96 -26.88
CA VAL A 404 0.87 -29.78 -26.39
C VAL A 404 0.32 -30.59 -27.56
N THR A 405 0.57 -31.91 -27.56
CA THR A 405 -0.01 -32.84 -28.53
C THR A 405 -1.52 -32.97 -28.35
N ASP A 406 -2.22 -33.17 -29.47
CA ASP A 406 -3.63 -32.80 -29.74
C ASP A 406 -4.76 -33.46 -28.92
N ASP A 407 -4.48 -34.19 -27.84
CA ASP A 407 -5.52 -34.97 -27.11
C ASP A 407 -6.31 -34.19 -26.04
N LEU A 408 -6.06 -32.89 -25.85
CA LEU A 408 -6.77 -32.06 -24.86
C LEU A 408 -7.66 -30.95 -25.46
N LYS A 409 -7.93 -30.98 -26.76
CA LYS A 409 -8.83 -30.01 -27.41
C LYS A 409 -10.30 -30.31 -27.10
N ARG A 410 -10.76 -29.87 -25.93
CA ARG A 410 -12.12 -29.31 -25.69
C ARG A 410 -12.23 -28.77 -24.27
N LYS A 411 -12.02 -27.45 -24.11
CA LYS A 411 -13.01 -26.50 -23.52
C LYS A 411 -12.43 -25.09 -23.38
N SER A 412 -13.15 -24.16 -24.00
CA SER A 412 -13.31 -22.71 -23.73
C SER A 412 -12.15 -21.94 -23.07
N VAL A 413 -11.62 -20.99 -23.84
CA VAL A 413 -10.72 -19.90 -23.46
C VAL A 413 -11.39 -19.01 -22.41
N GLY A 414 -10.76 -18.90 -21.24
CA GLY A 414 -11.02 -17.91 -20.20
C GLY A 414 -9.73 -17.65 -19.45
N ALA A 415 -9.34 -16.39 -19.28
CA ALA A 415 -8.14 -15.97 -18.55
C ALA A 415 -8.11 -16.63 -17.16
N GLN A 416 -6.96 -17.15 -16.69
CA GLN A 416 -6.85 -18.04 -15.51
C GLN A 416 -6.22 -17.39 -14.28
N SER A 417 -6.86 -17.53 -13.10
CA SER A 417 -6.30 -17.17 -11.79
C SER A 417 -6.10 -18.36 -10.85
N LEU A 418 -5.07 -18.29 -10.00
CA LEU A 418 -4.56 -19.36 -9.12
C LEU A 418 -4.43 -18.91 -7.67
N LEU A 419 -4.70 -19.80 -6.71
CA LEU A 419 -4.59 -19.53 -5.26
C LEU A 419 -3.56 -20.48 -4.60
N PHE A 420 -2.56 -19.93 -3.91
CA PHE A 420 -1.55 -20.61 -3.09
C PHE A 420 -1.76 -20.22 -1.63
N THR A 421 -1.87 -21.20 -0.73
CA THR A 421 -2.00 -20.94 0.71
C THR A 421 -0.85 -21.60 1.48
N PHE A 422 -0.19 -20.83 2.34
CA PHE A 422 0.87 -21.27 3.23
C PHE A 422 0.35 -21.25 4.67
N LEU A 423 0.56 -22.34 5.41
CA LEU A 423 0.08 -22.52 6.78
C LEU A 423 1.28 -22.62 7.74
N LEU A 424 1.38 -21.65 8.66
CA LEU A 424 2.33 -21.63 9.77
C LEU A 424 1.62 -22.04 11.06
N GLU A 425 1.98 -23.18 11.65
CA GLU A 425 1.47 -23.61 12.96
C GLU A 425 2.30 -22.96 14.10
N TYR A 426 1.60 -22.30 15.02
CA TYR A 426 2.17 -21.70 16.24
C TYR A 426 1.80 -22.57 17.44
N THR A 427 2.78 -22.91 18.28
CA THR A 427 2.60 -23.57 19.58
C THR A 427 2.63 -22.53 20.70
N SER A 428 1.69 -22.68 21.63
CA SER A 428 1.30 -21.67 22.63
C SER A 428 2.34 -21.33 23.69
#